data_AF-A0A939PW93-F1
#
_entry.id   AF-A0A939PW93-F1
#
_cell.length_a   1.000
_cell.length_b   1.000
_cell.length_c   1.000
_cell.angle_alpha   90.00
_cell.angle_beta   90.00
_cell.angle_gamma   90.00
#
_symmetry.space_group_name_H-M   'P 1'
#
loop_
_entity.id
_entity.type
_entity.pdbx_description
1 polymer ?
#
loop_
_entity_poly.entity_id
_entity_poly.type
_entity_poly.pdbx_seq_one_letter_code
_entity_poly.pdbx_strand_id
1 'polypeptide(L)'
;MLNADVVAALLWTLLLGATYWLTLDFPPGPAGVPGPGYVPRLLVVVGLVLAVFLFRSGRRGQVEAVNWRAFGKDRLLRAGGVVGLLFLYTLLWGRVHWAVLSTGFLFLVGLVLKLRAPVALATAVGLSVTLYWLFRGVFHVML
;
A
#
# COMPACT_ATOMS: atom_id res chain seq x y z
N MET A 1 -17.40 -25.04 -1.84
CA MET A 1 -16.82 -24.47 -3.07
C MET A 1 -15.78 -23.43 -2.66
N LEU A 2 -14.57 -23.46 -3.23
CA LEU A 2 -13.55 -22.42 -3.02
C LEU A 2 -14.06 -21.13 -3.64
N ASN A 3 -14.40 -20.15 -2.80
CA ASN A 3 -14.90 -18.87 -3.26
C ASN A 3 -13.74 -17.93 -3.63
N ALA A 4 -13.97 -16.97 -4.52
CA ALA A 4 -12.91 -16.08 -5.03
C ALA A 4 -12.15 -15.38 -3.90
N ASP A 5 -12.83 -14.97 -2.82
CA ASP A 5 -12.22 -14.33 -1.65
C ASP A 5 -11.32 -15.29 -0.86
N VAL A 6 -11.66 -16.57 -0.80
CA VAL A 6 -10.84 -17.59 -0.14
C VAL A 6 -9.56 -17.81 -0.95
N VAL A 7 -9.68 -17.89 -2.27
CA VAL A 7 -8.53 -17.99 -3.17
C VAL A 7 -7.66 -16.74 -3.07
N ALA A 8 -8.26 -15.54 -3.11
CA ALA A 8 -7.54 -14.27 -2.96
C ALA A 8 -6.84 -14.17 -1.61
N ALA A 9 -7.49 -14.55 -0.51
CA ALA A 9 -6.89 -14.58 0.82
C ALA A 9 -5.69 -15.54 0.89
N LEU A 10 -5.79 -16.72 0.27
CA LEU A 10 -4.69 -17.68 0.22
C LEU A 10 -3.51 -17.16 -0.61
N LEU A 11 -3.77 -16.63 -1.81
CA LEU A 11 -2.75 -16.01 -2.66
C LEU A 11 -2.08 -14.81 -1.97
N TRP A 12 -2.87 -13.97 -1.31
CA TRP A 12 -2.37 -12.84 -0.53
C TRP A 12 -1.50 -13.30 0.63
N THR A 13 -1.93 -14.34 1.35
CA THR A 13 -1.14 -14.94 2.45
C THR A 13 0.19 -15.49 1.94
N LEU A 14 0.20 -16.16 0.79
CA LEU A 14 1.43 -16.65 0.15
C LEU A 14 2.36 -15.49 -0.22
N LEU A 15 1.83 -14.42 -0.82
CA LEU A 15 2.60 -13.23 -1.17
C LEU A 15 3.20 -12.54 0.06
N LEU A 16 2.44 -12.42 1.14
CA LEU A 16 2.91 -11.86 2.41
C LEU A 16 3.97 -12.76 3.07
N GLY A 17 3.80 -14.08 3.00
CA GLY A 17 4.81 -15.04 3.49
C GLY A 17 6.12 -14.93 2.71
N ALA A 18 6.06 -14.84 1.38
CA ALA A 18 7.23 -14.60 0.54
C ALA A 18 7.88 -13.25 0.86
N THR A 19 7.07 -12.20 1.04
CA THR A 19 7.58 -10.88 1.43
C THR A 19 8.29 -10.95 2.78
N TYR A 20 7.69 -11.60 3.79
CA TYR A 20 8.31 -11.79 5.10
C TYR A 20 9.65 -12.50 5.01
N TRP A 21 9.72 -13.58 4.22
CA TRP A 21 10.95 -14.32 3.97
C TRP A 21 12.06 -13.42 3.44
N LEU A 22 11.77 -12.57 2.46
CA LEU A 22 12.72 -11.59 1.92
C LEU A 22 13.19 -10.56 2.97
N THR A 23 12.38 -10.30 4.01
CA THR A 23 12.81 -9.37 5.08
C THR A 23 13.78 -9.99 6.08
N LEU A 24 13.94 -11.31 6.11
CA LEU A 24 14.82 -11.98 7.08
C LEU A 24 16.30 -11.65 6.83
N ASP A 25 16.65 -11.38 5.58
CA ASP A 25 18.00 -10.98 5.18
C ASP A 25 18.36 -9.53 5.56
N PHE A 26 17.39 -8.73 6.03
CA PHE A 26 17.69 -7.37 6.45
C PHE A 26 18.46 -7.33 7.78
N PRO A 27 19.51 -6.49 7.88
CA PRO A 27 20.31 -6.38 9.08
C PRO A 27 19.46 -5.92 10.27
N PRO A 28 19.73 -6.43 11.48
CA PRO A 28 19.09 -5.93 12.68
C PRO A 28 19.46 -4.46 12.92
N GLY A 29 18.52 -3.70 13.46
CA GLY A 29 18.79 -2.34 13.91
C GLY A 29 19.67 -2.32 15.18
N PRO A 30 20.33 -1.20 15.49
CA PRO A 30 21.00 -0.98 16.77
C PRO A 30 20.04 -1.18 17.96
N ALA A 31 20.59 -1.45 19.15
CA ALA A 31 19.78 -1.65 20.35
C ALA A 31 18.79 -0.49 20.57
N GLY A 32 17.49 -0.83 20.64
CA GLY A 32 16.40 0.15 20.82
C GLY A 32 15.94 0.86 19.54
N VAL A 33 16.56 0.61 18.38
CA VAL A 33 16.21 1.25 17.10
C VAL A 33 15.67 0.20 16.12
N PRO A 34 14.48 0.40 15.53
CA PRO A 34 13.95 -0.50 14.51
C PRO A 34 14.89 -0.60 13.31
N GLY A 35 15.23 -1.83 12.88
CA GLY A 35 16.00 -2.05 11.66
C GLY A 35 15.18 -1.80 10.38
N PRO A 36 15.82 -1.75 9.20
CA PRO A 36 15.14 -1.48 7.92
C PRO A 36 14.06 -2.52 7.58
N GLY A 37 14.18 -3.74 8.10
CA GLY A 37 13.17 -4.78 7.95
C GLY A 37 11.91 -4.59 8.82
N TYR A 38 11.90 -3.65 9.77
CA TYR A 38 10.78 -3.46 10.68
C TYR A 38 9.48 -3.07 9.97
N VAL A 39 9.53 -2.07 9.08
CA VAL A 39 8.33 -1.59 8.36
C VAL A 39 7.76 -2.67 7.43
N PRO A 40 8.56 -3.33 6.56
CA PRO A 40 8.05 -4.43 5.74
C PRO A 40 7.42 -5.56 6.58
N ARG A 41 8.02 -5.92 7.72
CA ARG A 41 7.46 -6.93 8.63
C ARG A 41 6.16 -6.48 9.28
N LEU A 42 6.05 -5.21 9.68
CA LEU A 42 4.81 -4.63 10.21
C LEU A 42 3.69 -4.68 9.16
N LEU A 43 4.00 -4.32 7.92
CA LEU A 43 3.05 -4.41 6.80
C LEU A 43 2.62 -5.86 6.53
N VAL A 44 3.52 -6.83 6.65
CA VAL A 44 3.17 -8.26 6.60
C VAL A 44 2.15 -8.61 7.68
N VAL A 45 2.40 -8.21 8.94
CA VAL A 45 1.50 -8.52 10.06
C VAL A 45 0.11 -7.92 9.82
N VAL A 46 0.03 -6.64 9.44
CA VAL A 46 -1.23 -5.98 9.11
C VAL A 46 -1.91 -6.68 7.93
N GLY A 47 -1.15 -7.02 6.90
CA GLY A 47 -1.64 -7.76 5.73
C GLY A 47 -2.21 -9.13 6.08
N LEU A 48 -1.57 -9.87 7.00
CA LEU A 48 -2.04 -11.17 7.47
C LEU A 48 -3.35 -11.05 8.24
N VAL A 49 -3.49 -10.03 9.08
CA VAL A 49 -4.76 -9.73 9.76
C VAL A 49 -5.86 -9.50 8.74
N LEU A 50 -5.61 -8.68 7.72
CA LEU A 50 -6.57 -8.44 6.62
C LEU A 50 -6.87 -9.72 5.82
N ALA A 51 -5.87 -10.58 5.58
CA ALA A 51 -6.06 -11.87 4.91
C ALA A 51 -7.00 -12.79 5.70
N VAL A 52 -6.87 -12.83 7.03
CA VAL A 52 -7.75 -13.59 7.92
C VAL A 52 -9.19 -13.05 7.87
N PHE A 53 -9.36 -11.72 7.89
CA PHE A 53 -10.68 -11.10 7.72
C PHE A 53 -11.31 -11.45 6.37
N LEU A 54 -10.53 -11.37 5.29
CA LEU A 54 -10.99 -11.72 3.94
C LEU A 54 -11.39 -13.20 3.84
N PHE A 55 -10.57 -14.09 4.38
CA PHE A 55 -10.87 -15.52 4.44
C PHE A 55 -12.15 -15.82 5.22
N ARG A 56 -12.35 -15.16 6.36
CA ARG A 56 -13.55 -15.30 7.20
C ARG A 56 -14.80 -14.77 6.48
N SER A 57 -14.68 -13.64 5.77
CA SER A 57 -15.76 -13.07 4.96
C SER A 57 -16.15 -14.04 3.83
N GLY A 58 -15.15 -14.54 3.08
CA GLY A 58 -15.35 -15.47 1.97
C GLY A 58 -16.01 -16.79 2.40
N ARG A 59 -15.70 -17.30 3.60
CA ARG A 59 -16.38 -18.48 4.17
C ARG A 59 -17.82 -18.23 4.59
N ARG A 60 -18.15 -17.00 5.00
CA ARG A 60 -19.51 -16.62 5.41
C ARG A 60 -20.46 -16.40 4.24
N GLY A 61 -19.98 -16.53 3.00
CA GLY A 61 -20.81 -16.35 1.82
C GLY A 61 -21.29 -14.90 1.64
N GLN A 62 -20.69 -13.93 2.34
CA GLN A 62 -20.93 -12.48 2.14
C GLN A 62 -20.23 -12.00 0.86
N VAL A 63 -20.35 -12.79 -0.20
CA VAL A 63 -19.67 -12.56 -1.45
C VAL A 63 -20.52 -11.61 -2.25
N GLU A 64 -20.15 -10.33 -2.21
CA GLU A 64 -20.44 -9.47 -3.35
C GLU A 64 -19.69 -10.07 -4.53
N ALA A 65 -20.41 -10.81 -5.37
CA ALA A 65 -19.85 -11.29 -6.63
C ALA A 65 -19.27 -10.06 -7.35
N VAL A 66 -17.93 -10.02 -7.50
CA VAL A 66 -17.27 -8.95 -8.23
C VAL A 66 -17.87 -8.95 -9.63
N ASN A 67 -18.79 -8.04 -9.87
CA ASN A 67 -19.48 -7.96 -11.13
C ASN A 67 -18.51 -7.28 -12.09
N TRP A 68 -17.66 -8.09 -12.74
CA TRP A 68 -16.68 -7.62 -13.70
C TRP A 68 -17.32 -6.81 -14.84
N ARG A 69 -18.61 -7.04 -15.12
CA ARG A 69 -19.39 -6.22 -16.07
C ARG A 69 -19.79 -4.85 -15.48
N ALA A 70 -19.90 -4.73 -14.16
CA ALA A 70 -20.09 -3.46 -13.45
C ALA A 70 -18.76 -2.71 -13.19
N PHE A 71 -17.61 -3.34 -13.48
CA PHE A 71 -16.32 -2.66 -13.52
C PHE A 71 -16.26 -1.76 -14.75
N GLY A 72 -16.91 -0.61 -14.65
CA GLY A 72 -16.96 0.36 -15.74
C GLY A 72 -15.55 0.81 -16.15
N LYS A 73 -15.39 1.14 -17.44
CA LYS A 73 -14.14 1.65 -18.04
C LYS A 73 -13.48 2.75 -17.19
N ASP A 74 -14.28 3.61 -16.58
CA ASP A 74 -13.82 4.68 -15.67
C ASP A 74 -13.12 4.14 -14.41
N ARG A 75 -13.61 3.07 -13.78
CA ARG A 75 -12.93 2.45 -12.61
C ARG A 75 -11.62 1.78 -13.02
N LEU A 76 -11.62 1.13 -14.19
CA LEU A 76 -10.44 0.44 -14.72
C LEU A 76 -9.34 1.43 -15.11
N LEU A 77 -9.71 2.55 -15.75
CA LEU A 77 -8.79 3.65 -16.07
C LEU A 77 -8.20 4.28 -14.80
N ARG A 78 -9.01 4.48 -13.75
CA ARG A 78 -8.50 5.00 -12.48
C ARG A 78 -7.54 4.04 -11.80
N ALA A 79 -7.89 2.75 -11.73
CA ALA A 79 -7.00 1.73 -11.18
C ALA A 79 -5.67 1.67 -11.97
N GLY A 80 -5.74 1.64 -13.31
CA GLY A 80 -4.56 1.70 -14.17
C GLY A 80 -3.75 2.99 -13.99
N GLY A 81 -4.41 4.13 -13.80
CA GLY A 81 -3.77 5.42 -13.51
C GLY A 81 -2.99 5.41 -12.20
N VAL A 82 -3.55 4.83 -11.13
CA VAL A 82 -2.86 4.68 -9.84
C VAL A 82 -1.64 3.75 -9.99
N VAL A 83 -1.79 2.63 -10.69
CA VAL A 83 -0.67 1.70 -10.94
C VAL A 83 0.43 2.38 -11.77
N GLY A 84 0.08 3.14 -12.80
CA GLY A 84 1.03 3.90 -13.61
C GLY A 84 1.76 4.98 -12.82
N LEU A 85 1.05 5.70 -11.94
CA LEU A 85 1.66 6.67 -11.03
C LEU A 85 2.61 5.99 -10.03
N LEU A 86 2.25 4.82 -9.53
CA LEU A 86 3.12 4.05 -8.62
C LEU A 86 4.41 3.63 -9.33
N PHE A 87 4.30 3.16 -10.58
CA PHE A 87 5.47 2.85 -11.39
C PHE A 87 6.36 4.08 -11.62
N LEU A 88 5.77 5.23 -11.98
CA LEU A 88 6.53 6.48 -12.13
C LEU A 88 7.21 6.91 -10.83
N TYR A 89 6.52 6.79 -9.70
CA TYR A 89 7.07 7.06 -8.37
C TYR A 89 8.31 6.21 -8.09
N THR A 90 8.25 4.90 -8.38
CA THR A 90 9.41 4.01 -8.21
C THR A 90 10.58 4.36 -9.13
N LEU A 91 10.33 4.83 -10.36
CA LEU A 91 11.40 5.25 -11.28
C LEU A 91 12.10 6.54 -10.84
N LEU A 92 11.37 7.45 -10.18
CA LEU A 92 11.90 8.72 -9.70
C LEU A 92 12.46 8.62 -8.27
N TRP A 93 12.28 7.47 -7.62
CA TRP A 93 12.80 7.22 -6.28
C TRP A 93 14.33 7.36 -6.25
N GLY A 94 14.84 8.11 -5.27
CA GLY A 94 16.27 8.43 -5.16
C GLY A 94 16.80 9.49 -6.13
N ARG A 95 16.00 9.94 -7.12
CA ARG A 95 16.36 11.04 -8.03
C ARG A 95 15.74 12.38 -7.65
N VAL A 96 14.55 12.32 -7.04
CA VAL A 96 13.80 13.50 -6.61
C VAL A 96 13.70 13.49 -5.08
N HIS A 97 13.76 14.67 -4.47
CA HIS A 97 13.61 14.82 -3.03
C HIS A 97 12.28 14.20 -2.56
N TRP A 98 12.34 13.35 -1.53
CA TRP A 98 11.22 12.52 -1.08
C TRP A 98 9.93 13.31 -0.83
N ALA A 99 10.03 14.47 -0.19
CA ALA A 99 8.86 15.30 0.13
C ALA A 99 8.13 15.80 -1.14
N VAL A 100 8.88 16.18 -2.17
CA VAL A 100 8.31 16.64 -3.45
C VAL A 100 7.68 15.47 -4.18
N LEU A 101 8.40 14.33 -4.23
CA LEU A 101 7.94 13.14 -4.92
C LEU A 101 6.67 12.55 -4.28
N SER A 102 6.65 12.43 -2.95
CA SER A 102 5.50 11.89 -2.19
C SER A 102 4.28 12.79 -2.26
N THR A 103 4.47 14.10 -2.11
CA THR A 103 3.36 15.06 -2.21
C THR A 103 2.80 15.09 -3.63
N GLY A 104 3.65 15.12 -4.65
CA GLY A 104 3.23 15.07 -6.05
C GLY A 104 2.48 13.78 -6.39
N PHE A 105 2.99 12.63 -5.96
CA PHE A 105 2.32 11.34 -6.14
C PHE A 105 0.95 11.30 -5.48
N LEU A 106 0.85 11.66 -4.19
CA LEU A 106 -0.42 11.64 -3.46
C LEU A 106 -1.44 12.63 -4.06
N PHE A 107 -0.97 13.80 -4.52
CA PHE A 107 -1.82 14.76 -5.20
C PHE A 107 -2.39 14.21 -6.50
N LEU A 108 -1.54 13.62 -7.36
CA LEU A 108 -1.97 13.02 -8.62
C LEU A 108 -2.90 11.83 -8.41
N VAL A 109 -2.64 11.00 -7.40
CA VAL A 109 -3.56 9.92 -6.99
C VAL A 109 -4.91 10.51 -6.57
N GLY A 110 -4.92 11.58 -5.78
CA GLY A 110 -6.16 12.28 -5.40
C GLY A 110 -6.96 12.77 -6.60
N LEU A 111 -6.29 13.33 -7.61
CA LEU A 111 -6.94 13.76 -8.86
C LEU A 111 -7.50 12.57 -9.66
N VAL A 112 -6.76 11.47 -9.77
CA VAL A 112 -7.24 10.23 -10.43
C VAL A 112 -8.48 9.69 -9.71
N LEU A 113 -8.53 9.79 -8.38
CA LEU A 113 -9.68 9.42 -7.57
C LEU A 113 -10.84 10.44 -7.61
N LYS A 114 -10.69 11.51 -8.40
CA LYS A 114 -11.66 12.62 -8.56
C LYS A 114 -11.92 13.41 -7.28
N LEU A 115 -10.92 13.52 -6.41
CA LEU A 115 -10.94 14.49 -5.31
C LEU A 115 -10.81 15.91 -5.88
N ARG A 116 -11.47 16.88 -5.24
CA ARG A 116 -11.30 18.29 -5.59
C ARG A 116 -9.83 18.69 -5.39
N ALA A 117 -9.24 19.41 -6.34
CA ALA A 117 -7.83 19.81 -6.30
C ALA A 117 -7.36 20.39 -4.95
N PRO A 118 -8.07 21.34 -4.29
CA PRO A 118 -7.62 21.85 -2.99
C PRO A 118 -7.65 20.78 -1.89
N VAL A 119 -8.63 19.86 -1.92
CA VAL A 119 -8.71 18.75 -0.96
C VAL A 119 -7.58 17.77 -1.23
N ALA A 120 -7.37 17.38 -2.49
CA ALA A 120 -6.28 16.48 -2.88
C ALA A 120 -4.91 17.03 -2.44
N LEU A 121 -4.68 18.34 -2.62
CA LEU A 121 -3.44 18.99 -2.22
C LEU A 121 -3.28 19.02 -0.70
N ALA A 122 -4.30 19.43 0.04
CA ALA A 122 -4.26 19.46 1.49
C ALA A 122 -4.03 18.05 2.07
N THR A 123 -4.71 17.03 1.54
CA THR A 123 -4.52 15.64 1.94
C THR A 123 -3.12 15.13 1.58
N ALA A 124 -2.61 15.47 0.40
CA ALA A 124 -1.27 15.07 -0.04
C ALA A 124 -0.17 15.66 0.84
N VAL A 125 -0.23 16.97 1.11
CA VAL A 125 0.73 17.64 1.99
C VAL A 125 0.63 17.09 3.41
N GLY A 126 -0.58 16.98 3.95
CA GLY A 126 -0.81 16.46 5.29
C GLY A 126 -0.25 15.05 5.47
N LEU A 127 -0.62 14.12 4.58
CA LEU A 127 -0.13 12.75 4.63
C LEU A 127 1.38 12.66 4.40
N SER A 128 1.94 13.45 3.47
CA SER A 128 3.37 13.49 3.21
C SER A 128 4.14 13.95 4.46
N VAL A 129 3.69 15.02 5.13
CA VAL A 129 4.31 15.49 6.38
C VAL A 129 4.17 14.47 7.50
N THR A 130 2.99 13.85 7.65
CA THR A 130 2.77 12.81 8.67
C THR A 130 3.67 11.59 8.42
N LEU A 131 3.78 11.13 7.18
CA LEU A 131 4.65 10.01 6.82
C LEU A 131 6.13 10.38 7.06
N TYR A 132 6.54 11.61 6.73
CA TYR A 132 7.90 12.08 7.01
C TYR A 132 8.23 11.94 8.49
N TRP A 133 7.34 12.44 9.35
CA TRP A 133 7.50 12.39 10.79
C TRP A 133 7.52 10.96 11.31
N LEU A 134 6.64 10.10 10.78
CA LEU A 134 6.57 8.69 11.15
C LEU A 134 7.86 7.95 10.77
N PHE A 135 8.31 8.09 9.52
CA PHE A 135 9.49 7.39 9.03
C PHE A 135 10.78 7.92 9.64
N ARG A 136 10.95 9.24 9.75
CA ARG A 136 12.16 9.83 10.31
C ARG A 136 12.20 9.73 11.84
N GLY A 137 11.09 10.01 12.51
CA GLY A 137 11.02 10.10 13.98
C GLY A 137 10.75 8.77 14.67
N VAL A 138 9.84 7.96 14.14
CA VAL A 138 9.48 6.67 14.76
C VAL A 138 10.36 5.55 14.21
N PHE A 139 10.48 5.45 12.89
CA PHE A 139 11.17 4.33 12.25
C PHE A 139 12.65 4.58 11.95
N HIS A 140 13.15 5.81 12.13
CA HIS A 140 14.55 6.17 11.86
C HIS A 140 15.03 5.78 10.44
N VAL A 141 14.12 5.78 9.47
CA VAL A 141 14.40 5.45 8.07
C VAL A 141 14.86 6.72 7.33
N MET A 142 15.93 6.59 6.55
CA MET A 142 16.36 7.65 5.63
C MET A 142 15.38 7.73 4.46
N LEU A 143 14.78 8.91 4.27
CA LEU A 143 13.81 9.20 3.22
C LEU A 143 14.42 10.05 2.11
#